data_AF-A0A6I1Z4P9-F1
#
_entry.id   AF-A0A6I1Z4P9-F1
#
_cell.length_a   1.000
_cell.length_b   1.000
_cell.length_c   1.000
_cell.angle_alpha   90.00
_cell.angle_beta   90.00
_cell.angle_gamma   90.00
#
_symmetry.space_group_name_H-M   'P 1'
#
loop_
_entity.id
_entity.type
_entity.pdbx_description
1 polymer ?
#
loop_
_entity_poly.entity_id
_entity_poly.type
_entity_poly.pdbx_seq_one_letter_code
_entity_poly.pdbx_strand_id
1 'polypeptide(L)' 'MLVKNADVLVQNARTPKLSKARGILVELVDSAIKAGNPSSSIRRWVKVEAEKLWVGDYKVDLNGIGRIITVGGGKA' A
#
# COMPACT_ATOMS: atom_id res chain seq x y z
N MET A 1 -6.58 -10.53 -5.77
CA MET A 1 -5.26 -10.52 -6.44
C MET A 1 -5.27 -9.38 -7.46
N LEU A 2 -4.28 -8.51 -7.43
CA LEU A 2 -4.09 -7.34 -8.30
C LEU A 2 -3.43 -7.72 -9.62
N VAL A 3 -2.66 -8.81 -9.63
CA VAL A 3 -2.14 -9.41 -10.86
C VAL A 3 -3.29 -10.12 -11.59
N LYS A 4 -3.83 -9.46 -12.62
CA LYS A 4 -5.08 -9.89 -13.29
C LYS A 4 -5.00 -11.24 -13.99
N ASN A 5 -3.82 -11.65 -14.45
CA ASN A 5 -3.58 -12.90 -15.17
C ASN A 5 -2.83 -13.95 -14.32
N ALA A 6 -2.90 -13.83 -12.99
CA ALA A 6 -2.22 -14.72 -12.05
C ALA A 6 -2.46 -16.21 -12.33
N ASP A 7 -3.72 -16.62 -12.49
CA ASP A 7 -4.08 -18.02 -12.71
C ASP A 7 -3.48 -18.53 -14.03
N VAL A 8 -3.55 -17.73 -15.09
CA VAL A 8 -2.96 -18.05 -16.40
C VAL A 8 -1.44 -18.18 -16.30
N LEU A 9 -0.77 -17.33 -15.53
CA LEU A 9 0.67 -17.41 -15.32
C LEU A 9 1.06 -18.73 -14.64
N VAL A 10 0.34 -19.15 -13.60
CA VAL A 10 0.61 -20.40 -12.89
C VAL A 10 0.28 -21.62 -13.75
N GLN A 11 -0.88 -21.61 -14.43
CA GLN A 11 -1.32 -22.72 -15.29
C GLN A 11 -0.44 -22.93 -16.51
N ASN A 12 0.14 -21.86 -17.08
CA ASN A 12 1.07 -21.96 -18.22
C ASN A 12 2.48 -22.46 -17.83
N ALA A 13 2.67 -23.00 -16.63
CA ALA A 13 3.95 -23.55 -16.21
C ALA A 13 4.17 -24.95 -16.81
N ARG A 14 5.32 -25.15 -17.45
CA ARG A 14 5.68 -26.43 -18.11
C ARG A 14 6.03 -27.57 -17.15
N THR A 15 6.30 -27.25 -15.89
CA THR A 15 6.66 -28.23 -14.86
C THR A 15 6.06 -27.84 -13.51
N PRO A 16 5.85 -28.81 -12.59
CA PRO A 16 5.38 -28.52 -11.23
C PRO A 16 6.29 -27.55 -10.47
N LYS A 17 7.62 -27.66 -10.66
CA LYS A 17 8.60 -26.75 -10.04
C LYS A 17 8.43 -25.31 -10.52
N LEU A 18 8.21 -25.12 -11.83
CA LEU A 18 7.94 -23.80 -12.40
C LEU A 18 6.59 -23.24 -11.96
N SER A 19 5.56 -24.09 -11.82
CA SER A 19 4.25 -23.68 -11.32
C SER A 19 4.36 -23.11 -9.90
N LYS A 20 5.06 -23.84 -9.01
CA LYS A 20 5.34 -23.37 -7.64
C LYS A 20 6.13 -22.06 -7.62
N ALA A 21 7.18 -21.94 -8.43
CA ALA A 21 7.97 -20.71 -8.51
C ALA A 21 7.13 -19.51 -9.00
N ARG A 22 6.25 -19.71 -9.99
CA ARG A 22 5.34 -18.67 -10.47
C ARG A 22 4.30 -18.27 -9.44
N GLY A 23 3.76 -19.22 -8.67
CA GLY A 23 2.85 -18.92 -7.57
C GLY A 23 3.49 -17.96 -6.55
N ILE A 24 4.71 -18.28 -6.10
CA ILE A 24 5.48 -17.43 -5.18
C ILE A 24 5.70 -16.04 -5.78
N LEU A 25 6.11 -15.97 -7.06
CA LEU A 25 6.36 -14.69 -7.71
C LEU A 25 5.10 -13.82 -7.79
N VAL A 26 3.96 -14.40 -8.13
CA VAL A 26 2.69 -13.68 -8.19
C VAL A 26 2.30 -13.14 -6.82
N GLU A 27 2.47 -13.91 -5.76
CA GLU A 27 2.21 -13.45 -4.38
C GLU A 27 3.13 -12.30 -3.97
N LEU A 28 4.41 -12.37 -4.32
CA LEU A 28 5.37 -11.31 -4.05
C LEU A 28 4.99 -10.00 -4.78
N VAL A 29 4.65 -10.09 -6.07
CA VAL A 29 4.23 -8.93 -6.86
C VAL A 29 2.91 -8.36 -6.32
N ASP A 30 1.94 -9.21 -6.01
CA ASP A 30 0.67 -8.78 -5.42
C ASP A 30 0.87 -8.01 -4.12
N SER A 31 1.75 -8.51 -3.26
CA SER A 31 2.12 -7.88 -1.99
C SER A 31 2.83 -6.54 -2.20
N ALA A 32 3.73 -6.47 -3.18
CA ALA A 32 4.44 -5.24 -3.52
C ALA A 32 3.49 -4.14 -4.03
N ILE A 33 2.54 -4.50 -4.91
CA ILE A 33 1.53 -3.54 -5.40
C ILE A 33 0.65 -3.05 -4.24
N LYS A 34 0.22 -3.94 -3.34
CA LYS A 34 -0.53 -3.56 -2.14
C LYS A 34 0.26 -2.62 -1.24
N ALA A 35 1.55 -2.85 -1.05
CA ALA A 35 2.41 -1.97 -0.25
C ALA A 35 2.55 -0.56 -0.86
N GLY A 36 2.43 -0.44 -2.18
CA GLY A 36 2.40 0.83 -2.90
C GLY A 36 1.02 1.51 -2.94
N ASN A 37 -0.02 0.94 -2.33
CA ASN A 37 -1.35 1.55 -2.30
C ASN A 37 -1.31 2.89 -1.52
N PRO A 38 -1.63 4.03 -2.14
CA PRO A 38 -1.47 5.36 -1.52
C PRO A 38 -2.19 5.50 -0.18
N SER A 39 -3.39 4.92 -0.04
CA SER A 39 -4.15 5.00 1.21
C SER A 39 -3.43 4.28 2.35
N SER A 40 -2.91 3.08 2.08
CA SER A 40 -2.15 2.32 3.07
C SER A 40 -0.81 2.98 3.42
N SER A 41 -0.14 3.58 2.42
CA SER A 41 1.11 4.31 2.61
C SER A 41 0.89 5.56 3.48
N ILE A 42 -0.18 6.33 3.25
CA ILE A 42 -0.52 7.50 4.07
C ILE A 42 -0.85 7.07 5.51
N ARG A 43 -1.70 6.06 5.71
CA ARG A 43 -2.10 5.59 7.05
C ARG A 43 -0.94 5.09 7.90
N ARG A 44 0.15 4.62 7.27
CA ARG A 44 1.37 4.21 7.97
C ARG A 44 2.07 5.40 8.63
N TRP A 45 2.08 6.55 7.96
CA TRP A 45 2.89 7.70 8.35
C TRP A 45 2.07 8.80 9.01
N VAL A 46 0.80 8.94 8.65
CA VAL A 46 -0.08 9.99 9.14
C VAL A 46 -1.08 9.41 10.14
N LYS A 47 -1.04 9.87 11.38
CA LYS A 47 -1.94 9.44 12.45
C LYS A 47 -2.47 10.63 13.23
N VAL A 48 -3.73 10.60 13.61
CA VAL A 48 -4.31 11.58 14.52
C VAL A 48 -4.69 10.86 15.81
N GLU A 49 -4.16 11.31 16.93
CA GLU A 49 -4.40 10.76 18.26
C GLU A 49 -4.74 11.92 19.21
N ALA A 50 -5.98 11.95 19.70
CA ALA A 50 -6.53 13.10 20.42
C ALA A 50 -6.30 14.41 19.62
N GLU A 51 -5.68 15.42 20.23
CA GLU A 51 -5.35 16.70 19.61
C GLU A 51 -3.94 16.69 18.98
N LYS A 52 -3.40 15.54 18.59
CA LYS A 52 -2.05 15.44 18.03
C LYS A 52 -2.08 14.79 16.66
N LEU A 53 -1.56 15.50 15.67
CA LEU A 53 -1.28 14.95 14.34
C LEU A 53 0.19 14.52 14.29
N TRP A 54 0.41 13.27 13.93
CA TRP A 54 1.72 12.69 13.67
C TRP A 54 1.91 12.51 12.16
N VAL A 55 3.07 12.90 11.66
CA VAL A 55 3.55 12.66 10.30
C VAL A 55 4.96 12.07 10.40
N GLY A 56 5.04 10.74 10.49
CA GLY A 56 6.25 10.05 10.91
C GLY A 56 6.66 10.50 12.31
N ASP A 57 7.89 10.99 12.43
CA ASP A 57 8.44 11.46 13.70
C ASP A 57 8.08 12.94 13.96
N TYR A 58 7.48 13.62 12.99
CA TYR A 58 7.02 14.99 13.15
C TYR A 58 5.66 15.02 13.83
N LYS A 59 5.50 15.93 14.79
CA LYS A 59 4.28 16.06 15.61
C LYS A 59 3.78 17.49 15.59
N VAL A 60 2.48 17.63 15.38
CA VAL A 60 1.74 18.89 15.44
C VAL A 60 0.68 18.79 16.53
N ASP A 61 0.65 19.78 17.40
CA ASP A 61 -0.47 19.97 18.34
C ASP A 61 -1.61 20.68 17.59
N LEU A 62 -2.79 20.08 17.65
CA LEU A 62 -4.01 20.56 17.00
C LEU A 62 -4.84 21.43 17.96
N ASN A 63 -4.45 21.59 19.22
CA ASN A 63 -5.16 22.44 20.15
C ASN A 63 -5.16 23.90 19.66
N GLY A 64 -6.34 24.52 19.59
CA GLY A 64 -6.53 25.85 19.04
C GLY A 64 -6.43 25.96 17.51
N ILE A 65 -6.18 24.86 16.79
CA ILE A 65 -6.22 24.85 15.31
C ILE A 65 -7.68 24.76 14.86
N GLY A 66 -8.22 25.87 14.35
CA GLY A 66 -9.62 25.94 13.91
C GLY A 66 -9.92 25.28 12.55
N ARG A 67 -8.89 24.97 11.75
CA ARG A 67 -9.07 24.35 10.42
C ARG A 67 -7.82 23.60 9.96
N ILE A 68 -8.03 22.42 9.37
CA ILE A 68 -7.02 21.67 8.62
C ILE A 68 -7.37 21.77 7.12
N ILE A 69 -6.39 22.08 6.27
CA ILE A 69 -6.57 22.16 4.81
C ILE A 69 -5.65 21.12 4.17
N THR A 70 -6.20 20.30 3.28
CA THR A 70 -5.44 19.27 2.55
C THR A 70 -5.38 19.65 1.08
N VAL A 71 -4.18 19.65 0.48
CA VAL A 71 -3.98 19.88 -0.95
C VAL A 71 -3.35 18.62 -1.53
N GLY A 72 -4.07 17.95 -2.43
CA GLY A 72 -3.59 16.78 -3.16
C GLY A 72 -3.34 17.12 -4.62
N GLY A 73 -2.24 16.61 -5.18
CA GLY A 73 -1.93 16.73 -6.60
C GLY A 73 -1.25 15.46 -7.11
N GLY A 74 -1.75 14.90 -8.20
CA GLY A 74 -1.18 13.70 -8.83
C GLY A 74 -2.23 12.68 -9.23
N LYS A 75 -1.76 11.59 -9.84
CA LYS A 75 -2.62 10.49 -10.33
C LYS A 75 -2.95 9.43 -9.27
N ALA A 76 -2.40 9.60 -8.06
CA ALA A 76 -2.20 8.60 -7.01
C ALA A 76 -3.21 7.44 -7.01
#